data_AF-A0A920ASP5-F1
#
_entry.id   AF-A0A920ASP5-F1
#
_cell.length_a   1.000
_cell.length_b   1.000
_cell.length_c   1.000
_cell.angle_alpha   90.00
_cell.angle_beta   90.00
_cell.angle_gamma   90.00
#
_symmetry.space_group_name_H-M   'P 1'
#
loop_
_entity.id
_entity.type
_entity.pdbx_description
1 polymer ?
#
loop_
_entity_poly.entity_id
_entity_poly.type
_entity_poly.pdbx_seq_one_letter_code
_entity_poly.pdbx_strand_id
1 'polypeptide(L)'
;MTNIKKKFPRTKKIIIHQNYVTKETSNIFEKRHENKLISVGRLEEQKNYLELLKTIKNTNIQIDIVGSGSQKKELIKYAEDNSIVLNIFENVPNEELLNLYKNIKFSFRHQNMKEIQRLF
;
A
#
# COMPACT_ATOMS: atom_id res chain seq x y z
N MET A 1 -14.74 -1.93 -15.91
CA MET A 1 -14.04 -1.07 -16.89
C MET A 1 -15.03 -0.15 -17.59
N THR A 2 -14.99 1.15 -17.32
CA THR A 2 -15.83 2.16 -17.99
C THR A 2 -15.43 2.23 -19.47
N ASN A 3 -16.38 2.14 -20.39
CA ASN A 3 -16.11 2.12 -21.82
C ASN A 3 -15.66 3.52 -22.28
N ILE A 4 -14.35 3.78 -22.25
CA ILE A 4 -13.71 5.09 -22.54
C ILE A 4 -14.17 5.63 -23.91
N LYS A 5 -14.41 4.75 -24.89
CA LYS A 5 -14.94 5.10 -26.21
C LYS A 5 -16.31 5.79 -26.16
N LYS A 6 -17.17 5.43 -25.19
CA LYS A 6 -18.49 6.05 -24.99
C LYS A 6 -18.38 7.48 -24.45
N LYS A 7 -17.34 7.78 -23.67
CA LYS A 7 -17.10 9.11 -23.08
C LYS A 7 -16.42 10.07 -24.05
N PHE A 8 -15.71 9.56 -25.05
CA PHE A 8 -15.01 10.34 -26.06
C PHE A 8 -15.42 9.93 -27.49
N PRO A 9 -16.69 10.10 -27.87
CA PRO A 9 -17.23 9.57 -29.13
C PRO A 9 -16.67 10.23 -30.40
N ARG A 10 -16.08 11.43 -30.28
CA ARG A 10 -15.50 12.18 -31.41
C ARG A 10 -14.01 11.93 -31.62
N THR A 11 -13.35 11.18 -30.73
CA THR A 11 -11.90 10.97 -30.77
C THR A 11 -11.59 9.68 -31.50
N LYS A 12 -11.06 9.78 -32.73
CA LYS A 12 -10.80 8.62 -33.60
C LYS A 12 -9.59 7.77 -33.16
N LYS A 13 -8.69 8.30 -32.33
CA LYS A 13 -7.46 7.61 -31.89
C LYS A 13 -7.22 7.86 -30.40
N ILE A 14 -7.62 6.92 -29.56
CA ILE A 14 -7.34 6.92 -28.13
C ILE A 14 -6.22 5.91 -27.88
N ILE A 15 -5.12 6.35 -27.30
CA ILE A 15 -4.00 5.50 -26.91
C ILE A 15 -3.90 5.54 -25.39
N ILE A 16 -3.80 4.37 -24.76
CA ILE A 16 -3.58 4.26 -23.32
C ILE A 16 -2.06 4.27 -23.10
N HIS A 17 -1.55 5.34 -22.51
CA HIS A 17 -0.14 5.42 -22.11
C HIS A 17 -0.05 5.10 -20.61
N GLN A 18 0.44 3.90 -20.29
CA GLN A 18 0.62 3.47 -18.90
C GLN A 18 1.92 4.03 -18.32
N ASN A 19 1.99 4.13 -16.99
CA ASN A 19 3.25 4.40 -16.31
C ASN A 19 4.15 3.16 -16.39
N TYR A 20 5.43 3.37 -16.69
CA TYR A 20 6.45 2.33 -16.69
C TYR A 20 7.31 2.42 -15.42
N VAL A 21 7.86 1.30 -15.00
CA VAL A 21 8.73 1.16 -13.83
C VAL A 21 9.98 0.42 -14.28
N THR A 22 11.14 0.84 -13.78
CA THR A 22 12.40 0.13 -13.98
C THR A 22 12.40 -1.20 -13.24
N LYS A 23 12.90 -2.25 -13.88
CA LYS A 23 12.97 -3.58 -13.28
C LYS A 23 14.19 -3.65 -12.36
N GLU A 24 13.95 -3.56 -11.07
CA GLU A 24 14.98 -3.74 -10.03
C GLU A 24 15.18 -5.22 -9.69
N THR A 25 16.40 -5.59 -9.29
CA THR A 25 16.66 -6.91 -8.70
C THR A 25 16.00 -6.99 -7.33
N SER A 26 15.36 -8.12 -7.06
CA SER A 26 14.69 -8.36 -5.78
C SER A 26 15.34 -9.53 -5.06
N ASN A 27 15.35 -9.50 -3.74
CA ASN A 27 15.95 -10.59 -2.97
C ASN A 27 15.17 -11.89 -3.18
N ILE A 28 15.84 -13.02 -2.95
CA ILE A 28 15.27 -14.36 -2.97
C ILE A 28 13.97 -14.36 -2.14
N PHE A 29 12.85 -14.77 -2.75
CA PHE A 29 11.51 -14.60 -2.17
C PHE A 29 11.41 -15.24 -0.78
N GLU A 30 11.95 -16.45 -0.63
CA GLU A 30 11.95 -17.25 0.58
C GLU A 30 12.65 -16.54 1.76
N LYS A 31 13.65 -15.71 1.47
CA LYS A 31 14.42 -14.96 2.48
C LYS A 31 13.76 -13.68 2.97
N ARG A 32 12.61 -13.30 2.39
CA ARG A 32 11.89 -12.08 2.75
C ARG A 32 11.00 -12.30 3.98
N HIS A 33 10.65 -11.21 4.67
CA HIS A 33 9.81 -11.28 5.86
C HIS A 33 8.36 -11.68 5.51
N GLU A 34 7.86 -12.73 6.17
CA GLU A 34 6.46 -13.23 6.04
C GLU A 34 5.49 -12.44 6.91
N ASN A 35 5.88 -12.12 8.14
CA ASN A 35 5.03 -11.44 9.13
C ASN A 35 5.18 -9.92 9.07
N LYS A 36 5.52 -9.37 7.91
CA LYS A 36 5.74 -7.94 7.73
C LYS A 36 5.04 -7.46 6.46
N LEU A 37 4.23 -6.42 6.63
CA LEU A 37 3.49 -5.76 5.57
C LEU A 37 4.08 -4.37 5.32
N ILE A 38 4.23 -3.98 4.05
CA ILE A 38 4.51 -2.58 3.69
C ILE A 38 3.35 -1.98 2.90
N SER A 39 3.01 -0.74 3.21
CA SER A 39 2.07 0.05 2.41
C SER A 39 2.63 1.44 2.15
N VAL A 40 2.42 1.94 0.94
CA VAL A 40 2.96 3.23 0.51
C VAL A 40 1.84 4.10 -0.01
N GLY A 41 1.72 5.30 0.56
CA GLY A 41 0.71 6.27 0.17
C GLY A 41 0.34 7.24 1.28
N ARG A 42 -0.28 8.36 0.90
CA ARG A 42 -0.69 9.42 1.83
C ARG A 42 -1.61 8.91 2.94
N LEU A 43 -1.37 9.35 4.17
CA LEU A 43 -2.19 9.02 5.34
C LEU A 43 -3.47 9.86 5.38
N GLU A 44 -4.35 9.63 4.40
CA GLU A 44 -5.61 10.33 4.23
C GLU A 44 -6.75 9.31 4.14
N GLU A 45 -7.97 9.76 4.43
CA GLU A 45 -9.18 8.92 4.48
C GLU A 45 -9.35 8.03 3.23
N GLN A 46 -9.05 8.55 2.04
CA GLN A 46 -9.08 7.83 0.77
C GLN A 46 -8.20 6.57 0.71
N LYS A 47 -7.22 6.43 1.61
CA LYS A 47 -6.35 5.24 1.71
C LYS A 47 -6.79 4.25 2.78
N ASN A 48 -7.73 4.64 3.64
CA ASN A 48 -8.40 3.80 4.64
C ASN A 48 -7.45 2.87 5.42
N TYR A 49 -6.34 3.43 5.92
CA TYR A 49 -5.35 2.68 6.70
C TYR A 49 -5.92 2.13 8.01
N LEU A 50 -6.95 2.76 8.56
CA LEU A 50 -7.64 2.28 9.76
C LEU A 50 -8.25 0.89 9.53
N GLU A 51 -8.85 0.65 8.36
CA GLU A 51 -9.41 -0.67 8.02
C GLU A 51 -8.33 -1.73 7.86
N LEU A 52 -7.16 -1.34 7.34
CA LEU A 52 -6.01 -2.22 7.27
C LEU A 52 -5.55 -2.64 8.68
N LEU A 53 -5.45 -1.68 9.61
CA LEU A 53 -5.09 -1.96 11.00
C LEU A 53 -6.14 -2.85 11.70
N LYS A 54 -7.44 -2.63 11.45
CA LYS A 54 -8.51 -3.50 11.95
C LYS A 54 -8.40 -4.93 11.43
N THR A 55 -8.04 -5.10 10.15
CA THR A 55 -7.95 -6.42 9.51
C THR A 55 -6.81 -7.26 10.10
N ILE A 56 -5.67 -6.62 10.41
CA ILE A 56 -4.50 -7.30 10.98
C ILE A 56 -4.52 -7.33 12.52
N LYS A 57 -5.55 -6.75 13.14
CA LYS A 57 -5.71 -6.78 14.58
C LYS A 57 -5.73 -8.23 15.07
N ASN A 58 -5.03 -8.50 16.18
CA ASN A 58 -4.84 -9.83 16.77
C ASN A 58 -3.99 -10.80 15.92
N THR A 59 -3.27 -10.31 14.90
CA THR A 59 -2.26 -11.10 14.19
C THR A 59 -0.86 -10.70 14.65
N ASN A 60 0.14 -11.54 14.37
CA ASN A 60 1.56 -11.21 14.62
C ASN A 60 2.19 -10.42 13.46
N ILE A 61 1.37 -9.81 12.60
CA ILE A 61 1.85 -9.07 11.43
C ILE A 61 2.26 -7.66 11.86
N GLN A 62 3.51 -7.32 11.60
CA GLN A 62 4.01 -5.95 11.68
C GLN A 62 3.65 -5.18 10.40
N ILE A 63 3.34 -3.89 10.54
CA ILE A 63 3.08 -3.02 9.39
C ILE A 63 4.01 -1.81 9.37
N ASP A 64 4.63 -1.59 8.22
CA ASP A 64 5.39 -0.38 7.91
C ASP A 64 4.60 0.44 6.87
N ILE A 65 4.29 1.70 7.20
CA ILE A 65 3.61 2.63 6.29
C ILE A 65 4.58 3.74 5.89
N VAL A 66 4.76 3.93 4.58
CA VAL A 66 5.55 5.03 4.03
C VAL A 66 4.62 6.09 3.46
N GLY A 67 4.60 7.25 4.10
CA GLY A 67 3.78 8.38 3.71
C GLY A 67 3.47 9.33 4.87
N SER A 68 3.01 10.52 4.51
CA SER A 68 2.54 11.55 5.44
C SER A 68 1.08 11.89 5.16
N GLY A 69 0.40 12.49 6.14
CA GLY A 69 -0.99 12.91 5.99
C GLY A 69 -1.70 13.18 7.32
N SER A 70 -2.94 13.62 7.23
CA SER A 70 -3.75 14.07 8.37
C SER A 70 -4.05 12.97 9.40
N GLN A 71 -4.18 11.71 8.96
CA GLN A 71 -4.60 10.58 9.81
C GLN A 71 -3.48 9.98 10.68
N LYS A 72 -2.25 10.50 10.60
CA LYS A 72 -1.09 9.91 11.31
C LYS A 72 -1.35 9.67 12.80
N LYS A 73 -1.85 10.70 13.51
CA LYS A 73 -2.09 10.63 14.96
C LYS A 73 -3.14 9.60 15.32
N GLU A 74 -4.21 9.52 14.53
CA GLU A 74 -5.29 8.56 14.71
C GLU A 74 -4.79 7.11 14.53
N LEU A 75 -4.00 6.88 13.49
CA LEU A 75 -3.45 5.54 13.18
C LEU A 75 -2.47 5.07 14.27
N ILE A 76 -1.60 5.94 14.76
CA ILE A 76 -0.68 5.63 15.86
C ILE A 76 -1.46 5.25 17.11
N LYS A 77 -2.43 6.10 17.51
CA LYS A 77 -3.25 5.84 18.69
C LYS A 77 -4.00 4.51 18.57
N TYR A 78 -4.63 4.25 17.42
CA TYR A 78 -5.32 2.98 17.19
C TYR A 78 -4.39 1.78 17.28
N ALA A 79 -3.18 1.88 16.74
CA ALA A 79 -2.20 0.80 16.81
C ALA A 79 -1.75 0.53 18.25
N GLU A 80 -1.47 1.59 19.03
CA GLU A 80 -1.12 1.49 20.46
C GLU A 80 -2.25 0.84 21.26
N ASP A 81 -3.49 1.32 21.10
CA ASP A 81 -4.68 0.81 21.78
C ASP A 81 -4.95 -0.67 21.49
N ASN A 82 -4.46 -1.20 20.35
CA ASN A 82 -4.68 -2.57 19.91
C ASN A 82 -3.40 -3.41 19.86
N SER A 83 -2.29 -2.92 20.44
CA SER A 83 -0.98 -3.61 20.46
C SER A 83 -0.48 -4.04 19.07
N ILE A 84 -0.76 -3.24 18.05
CA ILE A 84 -0.28 -3.48 16.67
C ILE A 84 1.10 -2.84 16.52
N VAL A 85 2.06 -3.59 15.99
CA VAL A 85 3.40 -3.06 15.67
C VAL A 85 3.33 -2.25 14.37
N LEU A 86 3.19 -0.92 14.51
CA LEU A 86 3.10 0.03 13.40
C LEU A 86 4.31 0.95 13.36
N ASN A 87 5.01 1.01 12.21
CA ASN A 87 6.02 2.02 11.92
C ASN A 87 5.54 2.94 10.80
N ILE A 88 5.70 4.26 10.98
CA ILE A 88 5.37 5.25 9.96
C ILE A 88 6.63 6.02 9.58
N PHE A 89 6.98 5.95 8.29
CA PHE A 89 8.11 6.67 7.72
C PHE A 89 7.61 7.80 6.82
N GLU A 90 8.09 9.02 7.07
CA GLU A 90 7.82 10.18 6.22
C GLU A 90 9.03 10.50 5.35
N ASN A 91 8.80 11.00 4.14
CA ASN A 91 9.85 11.48 3.23
C ASN A 91 10.98 10.47 2.94
N VAL A 92 10.63 9.20 2.73
CA VAL A 92 11.60 8.15 2.37
C VAL A 92 12.08 8.36 0.93
N PRO A 93 13.40 8.48 0.68
CA PRO A 93 13.96 8.53 -0.66
C PRO A 93 13.60 7.29 -1.48
N ASN A 94 13.47 7.44 -2.79
CA ASN A 94 13.07 6.34 -3.67
C ASN A 94 14.00 5.12 -3.56
N GLU A 95 15.31 5.34 -3.44
CA GLU A 95 16.30 4.26 -3.31
C GLU A 95 16.09 3.45 -2.02
N GLU A 96 15.83 4.14 -0.89
CA GLU A 96 15.52 3.49 0.39
C GLU A 96 14.20 2.74 0.33
N LEU A 97 13.19 3.33 -0.31
CA LEU A 97 11.89 2.68 -0.51
C LEU A 97 12.02 1.38 -1.30
N LEU A 98 12.83 1.38 -2.36
CA LEU A 98 13.11 0.19 -3.15
C LEU A 98 13.81 -0.88 -2.30
N ASN A 99 14.73 -0.49 -1.41
CA ASN A 99 15.39 -1.42 -0.50
C ASN A 99 14.41 -2.04 0.52
N LEU A 100 13.43 -1.27 1.02
CA LEU A 100 12.38 -1.82 1.88
C LEU A 100 11.56 -2.88 1.13
N TYR A 101 11.17 -2.60 -0.13
CA TYR A 101 10.43 -3.54 -0.97
C TYR A 101 11.19 -4.84 -1.25
N LYS A 102 12.53 -4.79 -1.38
CA LYS A 102 13.35 -5.98 -1.66
C LYS A 102 13.26 -7.04 -0.55
N ASN A 103 12.99 -6.63 0.69
CA ASN A 103 13.02 -7.50 1.86
C ASN A 103 11.65 -8.02 2.32
N ILE A 104 10.57 -7.59 1.66
CA ILE A 104 9.20 -7.84 2.11
C ILE A 104 8.46 -8.72 1.10
N LYS A 105 7.68 -9.70 1.60
CA LYS A 105 6.87 -10.59 0.74
C LYS A 105 5.58 -9.92 0.27
N PHE A 106 4.91 -9.19 1.17
CA PHE A 106 3.59 -8.65 0.91
C PHE A 106 3.59 -7.12 0.96
N SER A 107 3.05 -6.51 -0.10
CA SER A 107 2.76 -5.08 -0.13
C SER A 107 1.27 -4.84 -0.27
N PHE A 108 0.68 -4.01 0.58
CA PHE A 108 -0.73 -3.64 0.46
C PHE A 108 -0.88 -2.36 -0.35
N ARG A 109 -1.84 -2.35 -1.27
CA ARG A 109 -2.25 -1.13 -1.97
C ARG A 109 -3.76 -1.01 -1.89
N HIS A 110 -4.25 -0.06 -1.08
CA HIS A 110 -5.66 0.26 -1.04
C HIS A 110 -6.03 1.03 -2.32
N GLN A 111 -6.55 0.33 -3.32
CA GLN A 111 -7.28 0.90 -4.44
C GLN A 111 -8.70 0.32 -4.44
N ASN A 112 -9.63 1.02 -3.78
CA ASN A 112 -11.07 0.78 -3.75
C ASN A 112 -11.51 -0.61 -3.23
N MET A 113 -12.11 -0.57 -2.04
CA MET A 113 -12.53 -1.64 -1.14
C MET A 113 -13.65 -2.58 -1.68
N LYS A 114 -13.56 -3.07 -2.92
CA LYS A 114 -14.51 -4.07 -3.46
C LYS A 114 -13.96 -5.50 -3.56
N GLU A 115 -12.67 -5.75 -3.28
CA GLU A 115 -12.04 -7.05 -3.53
C GLU A 115 -11.35 -7.70 -2.30
N ILE A 116 -11.48 -7.15 -1.10
CA ILE A 116 -10.70 -7.59 0.08
C ILE A 116 -11.18 -8.93 0.69
N GLN A 117 -12.25 -9.55 0.19
CA GLN A 117 -12.73 -10.83 0.75
C GLN A 117 -11.88 -12.08 0.41
N ARG A 118 -10.70 -11.94 -0.20
CA ARG A 118 -9.97 -13.11 -0.74
C ARG A 118 -8.55 -13.34 -0.21
N LEU A 119 -8.11 -12.64 0.85
CA LEU A 119 -6.71 -12.73 1.29
C LEU A 119 -6.48 -13.09 2.77
N PHE A 120 -7.52 -13.45 3.51
CA PHE A 120 -7.40 -14.08 4.83
C PHE A 120 -8.42 -15.20 4.97
#